data_AF-A0A7C6ELQ9-F1
#
_entry.id   AF-A0A7C6ELQ9-F1
#
_cell.length_a   1.000
_cell.length_b   1.000
_cell.length_c   1.000
_cell.angle_alpha   90.00
_cell.angle_beta   90.00
_cell.angle_gamma   90.00
#
_symmetry.space_group_name_H-M   'P 1'
#
loop_
_entity.id
_entity.type
_entity.pdbx_description
1 polymer ?
#
loop_
_entity_poly.entity_id
_entity_poly.type
_entity_poly.pdbx_seq_one_letter_code
_entity_poly.pdbx_strand_id
1 'polypeptide(L)'
;EEAAKRYGGEDFAMSFNKVEPAGYLTGPLFFISLAIGFRHSHLDSGAYSLDQRIFSSGEELPSPREAVQKIIEEEAWRQVLTSLVLCLFARGVYDENLTSEALGSLGYSYSSADLRKLGREIYFEKQRLKWEEGFRASNLRIPKRITDTPTPLGKISKEYFEEALKEFDNIVKKA
;
A
#
# COMPACT_ATOMS: atom_id res chain seq x y z
N GLU A 1 5.39 11.53 -15.39
CA GLU A 1 5.83 12.89 -14.93
C GLU A 1 6.63 13.67 -15.96
N GLU A 2 7.63 13.08 -16.62
CA GLU A 2 8.53 13.82 -17.52
C GLU A 2 7.82 14.58 -18.66
N ALA A 3 6.76 13.99 -19.23
CA ALA A 3 5.93 14.68 -20.22
C ALA A 3 5.24 15.92 -19.64
N ALA A 4 4.72 15.84 -18.40
CA ALA A 4 4.04 16.95 -17.74
C ALA A 4 5.02 18.09 -17.40
N LYS A 5 6.26 17.77 -17.00
CA LYS A 5 7.32 18.76 -16.80
C LYS A 5 7.66 19.50 -18.10
N ARG A 6 7.69 18.78 -19.22
CA ARG A 6 8.08 19.34 -20.53
C ARG A 6 6.96 20.14 -21.20
N TYR A 7 5.71 19.68 -21.09
CA TYR A 7 4.59 20.20 -21.86
C TYR A 7 3.52 20.90 -21.00
N GLY A 8 3.75 21.01 -19.69
CA GLY A 8 2.74 21.41 -18.71
C GLY A 8 1.81 20.26 -18.34
N GLY A 9 0.94 20.48 -17.36
CA GLY A 9 -0.06 19.49 -16.92
C GLY A 9 0.26 18.77 -15.61
N GLU A 10 1.19 19.28 -14.80
CA GLU A 10 1.50 18.70 -13.48
C GLU A 10 0.29 18.71 -12.53
N ASP A 11 -0.66 19.62 -12.76
CA ASP A 11 -1.93 19.73 -12.05
C ASP A 11 -2.85 18.51 -12.26
N PHE A 12 -2.79 17.87 -13.43
CA PHE A 12 -3.61 16.68 -13.74
C PHE A 12 -2.80 15.39 -13.94
N ALA A 13 -1.47 15.47 -14.03
CA ALA A 13 -0.62 14.29 -14.16
C ALA A 13 -0.65 13.46 -12.87
N MET A 14 -1.22 12.25 -12.98
CA MET A 14 -1.35 11.30 -11.89
C MET A 14 -0.15 10.35 -11.88
N SER A 15 0.69 10.47 -10.86
CA SER A 15 1.86 9.61 -10.68
C SER A 15 2.31 9.61 -9.23
N PHE A 16 2.85 8.48 -8.79
CA PHE A 16 3.40 8.28 -7.45
C PHE A 16 4.83 7.78 -7.62
N ASN A 17 5.80 8.63 -7.27
CA ASN A 17 7.23 8.39 -7.53
C ASN A 17 7.51 7.93 -8.98
N LYS A 18 6.98 8.69 -9.95
CA LYS A 18 7.12 8.42 -11.40
C LYS A 18 6.40 7.18 -11.92
N VAL A 19 5.55 6.52 -11.13
CA VAL A 19 4.70 5.39 -11.57
C VAL A 19 3.24 5.85 -11.70
N GLU A 20 2.62 5.59 -12.85
CA GLU A 20 1.20 5.87 -13.08
C GLU A 20 0.30 4.92 -12.26
N PRO A 21 -0.82 5.43 -11.69
CA PRO A 21 -1.73 4.61 -10.90
C PRO A 21 -2.55 3.65 -11.77
N ALA A 22 -3.04 2.57 -11.15
CA ALA A 22 -4.12 1.78 -11.73
C ALA A 22 -5.45 2.54 -11.70
N GLY A 23 -6.41 2.09 -12.52
CA GLY A 23 -7.70 2.75 -12.73
C GLY A 23 -8.73 2.61 -11.61
N TYR A 24 -8.34 2.85 -10.35
CA TYR A 24 -9.24 2.83 -9.20
C TYR A 24 -9.38 4.23 -8.58
N LEU A 25 -10.62 4.58 -8.22
CA LEU A 25 -10.95 5.80 -7.47
C LEU A 25 -11.86 5.41 -6.29
N THR A 26 -11.30 4.65 -5.34
CA THR A 26 -12.07 4.06 -4.23
C THR A 26 -12.07 4.89 -2.96
N GLY A 27 -10.93 5.50 -2.62
CA GLY A 27 -10.77 6.24 -1.38
C GLY A 27 -9.31 6.60 -1.12
N PRO A 28 -9.02 7.20 0.05
CA PRO A 28 -7.68 7.66 0.39
C PRO A 28 -6.68 6.52 0.61
N LEU A 29 -7.10 5.33 1.11
CA LEU A 29 -6.14 4.25 1.39
C LEU A 29 -5.50 3.73 0.11
N PHE A 30 -6.26 3.66 -1.00
CA PHE A 30 -5.70 3.30 -2.29
C PHE A 30 -4.58 4.25 -2.73
N PHE A 31 -4.80 5.56 -2.69
CA PHE A 31 -3.77 6.50 -3.12
C PHE A 31 -2.58 6.55 -2.16
N ILE A 32 -2.81 6.39 -0.86
CA ILE A 32 -1.73 6.25 0.12
C ILE A 32 -0.89 5.02 -0.22
N SER A 33 -1.52 3.88 -0.54
CA SER A 33 -0.78 2.65 -0.86
C SER A 33 0.06 2.78 -2.14
N LEU A 34 -0.39 3.54 -3.14
CA LEU A 34 0.45 3.85 -4.30
C LEU A 34 1.63 4.76 -3.94
N ALA A 35 1.44 5.70 -3.00
CA ALA A 35 2.53 6.57 -2.56
C ALA A 35 3.59 5.79 -1.77
N ILE A 36 3.18 4.87 -0.90
CA ILE A 36 4.10 4.23 0.06
C ILE A 36 4.59 2.85 -0.36
N GLY A 37 3.81 2.12 -1.18
CA GLY A 37 4.09 0.74 -1.57
C GLY A 37 5.43 0.59 -2.29
N PHE A 38 6.04 -0.59 -2.18
CA PHE A 38 7.42 -0.77 -2.62
C PHE A 38 7.64 -0.39 -4.09
N ARG A 39 6.75 -0.83 -4.99
CA ARG A 39 6.77 -0.54 -6.43
C ARG A 39 5.80 0.58 -6.84
N HIS A 40 5.15 1.25 -5.89
CA HIS A 40 4.11 2.25 -6.15
C HIS A 40 2.93 1.70 -6.97
N SER A 41 2.57 0.43 -6.74
CA SER A 41 1.58 -0.28 -7.54
C SER A 41 0.44 -0.86 -6.70
N HIS A 42 -0.76 -0.91 -7.27
CA HIS A 42 -1.91 -1.64 -6.72
C HIS A 42 -1.66 -3.15 -6.52
N LEU A 43 -0.58 -3.70 -7.09
CA LEU A 43 -0.18 -5.08 -6.83
C LEU A 43 0.60 -5.22 -5.52
N ASP A 44 1.20 -4.14 -5.02
CA ASP A 44 1.87 -4.12 -3.71
C ASP A 44 0.85 -4.22 -2.59
N SER A 45 -0.27 -3.49 -2.72
CA SER A 45 -1.35 -3.55 -1.76
C SER A 45 -2.74 -3.50 -2.39
N GLY A 46 -3.65 -4.32 -1.85
CA GLY A 46 -5.07 -4.34 -2.12
C GLY A 46 -5.86 -3.25 -1.42
N ALA A 47 -5.26 -2.09 -1.14
CA ALA A 47 -5.89 -1.01 -0.39
C ALA A 47 -7.16 -0.44 -1.03
N TYR A 48 -7.35 -0.59 -2.35
CA TYR A 48 -8.63 -0.28 -2.99
C TYR A 48 -9.78 -1.10 -2.41
N SER A 49 -9.51 -2.35 -2.02
CA SER A 49 -10.49 -3.23 -1.36
C SER A 49 -10.71 -2.83 0.10
N LEU A 50 -9.72 -2.23 0.76
CA LEU A 50 -9.90 -1.65 2.10
C LEU A 50 -10.89 -0.48 2.04
N ASP A 51 -10.70 0.45 1.10
CA ASP A 51 -11.64 1.56 0.88
C ASP A 51 -13.05 1.06 0.57
N GLN A 52 -13.17 0.07 -0.33
CA GLN A 52 -14.47 -0.53 -0.68
C GLN A 52 -15.16 -1.16 0.53
N ARG A 53 -14.40 -1.82 1.41
CA ARG A 53 -14.95 -2.39 2.64
C ARG A 53 -15.48 -1.30 3.57
N ILE A 54 -14.67 -0.27 3.83
CA ILE A 54 -15.07 0.90 4.66
C ILE A 54 -16.38 1.50 4.12
N PHE A 55 -16.45 1.73 2.80
CA PHE A 55 -17.64 2.26 2.16
C PHE A 55 -18.86 1.33 2.34
N SER A 56 -18.67 0.03 2.14
CA SER A 56 -19.77 -0.95 2.23
C SER A 56 -20.27 -1.21 3.66
N SER A 57 -19.39 -1.12 4.66
CA SER A 57 -19.75 -1.32 6.07
C SER A 57 -20.22 -0.04 6.75
N GLY A 58 -20.01 1.13 6.12
CA GLY A 58 -20.30 2.44 6.72
C GLY A 58 -19.36 2.78 7.87
N GLU A 59 -18.18 2.15 7.92
CA GLU A 59 -17.15 2.46 8.90
C GLU A 59 -16.59 3.87 8.68
N GLU A 60 -16.16 4.50 9.76
CA GLU A 60 -15.40 5.73 9.68
C GLU A 60 -14.02 5.49 9.07
N LEU A 61 -13.50 6.52 8.40
CA LEU A 61 -12.15 6.48 7.86
C LEU A 61 -11.14 6.36 9.03
N PRO A 62 -10.20 5.40 9.00
CA PRO A 62 -9.19 5.28 10.05
C PRO A 62 -8.31 6.53 10.12
N SER A 63 -7.69 6.78 11.27
CA SER A 63 -6.67 7.83 11.39
C SER A 63 -5.54 7.61 10.38
N PRO A 64 -4.79 8.65 9.96
CA PRO A 64 -3.68 8.51 9.01
C PRO A 64 -2.68 7.42 9.39
N ARG A 65 -2.31 7.32 10.67
CA ARG A 65 -1.42 6.29 11.18
C ARG A 65 -2.00 4.89 11.07
N GLU A 66 -3.26 4.70 11.48
CA GLU A 66 -3.94 3.40 11.39
C GLU A 66 -4.15 2.98 9.94
N ALA A 67 -4.43 3.92 9.04
CA ALA A 67 -4.54 3.67 7.60
C ALA A 67 -3.21 3.12 7.05
N VAL A 68 -2.09 3.78 7.39
CA VAL A 68 -0.75 3.33 7.01
C VAL A 68 -0.45 1.95 7.58
N GLN A 69 -0.75 1.70 8.85
CA GLN A 69 -0.55 0.39 9.47
C GLN A 69 -1.36 -0.70 8.75
N LYS A 70 -2.65 -0.46 8.46
CA LYS A 70 -3.49 -1.40 7.70
C LYS A 70 -2.91 -1.71 6.31
N ILE A 71 -2.38 -0.70 5.62
CA ILE A 71 -1.74 -0.88 4.30
C ILE A 71 -0.45 -1.69 4.43
N ILE A 72 0.40 -1.38 5.42
CA ILE A 72 1.65 -2.11 5.70
C ILE A 72 1.36 -3.59 5.97
N GLU A 73 0.39 -3.90 6.81
CA GLU A 73 0.06 -5.30 7.11
C GLU A 73 -0.45 -6.06 5.88
N GLU A 74 -1.23 -5.40 5.04
CA GLU A 74 -1.76 -5.99 3.82
C GLU A 74 -0.65 -6.24 2.78
N GLU A 75 0.30 -5.31 2.62
CA GLU A 75 1.48 -5.48 1.77
C GLU A 75 2.48 -6.50 2.35
N ALA A 76 2.64 -6.55 3.67
CA ALA A 76 3.49 -7.51 4.37
C ALA A 76 3.01 -8.94 4.13
N TRP A 77 1.70 -9.20 4.23
CA TRP A 77 1.15 -10.52 3.90
C TRP A 77 1.42 -10.91 2.45
N ARG A 78 1.31 -9.94 1.53
CA ARG A 78 1.63 -10.18 0.11
C ARG A 78 3.08 -10.56 -0.12
N GLN A 79 4.02 -10.19 0.75
CA GLN A 79 5.41 -10.64 0.61
C GLN A 79 5.52 -12.15 0.75
N VAL A 80 4.73 -12.79 1.63
CA VAL A 80 4.65 -14.25 1.73
C VAL A 80 4.07 -14.83 0.44
N LEU A 81 2.90 -14.35 0.02
CA LEU A 81 2.21 -14.87 -1.17
C LEU A 81 3.04 -14.73 -2.45
N THR A 82 3.70 -13.59 -2.65
CA THR A 82 4.52 -13.33 -3.84
C THR A 82 5.85 -14.08 -3.80
N SER A 83 6.41 -14.38 -2.62
CA SER A 83 7.55 -15.30 -2.48
C SER A 83 7.19 -16.73 -2.89
N LEU A 84 5.93 -17.13 -2.73
CA LEU A 84 5.38 -18.39 -3.20
C LEU A 84 4.90 -18.34 -4.66
N VAL A 85 5.15 -17.24 -5.39
CA VAL A 85 4.78 -17.03 -6.79
C VAL A 85 3.28 -17.21 -7.03
N LEU A 86 2.47 -16.85 -6.03
CA LEU A 86 1.03 -17.02 -6.07
C LEU A 86 0.37 -16.03 -7.03
N CYS A 87 -0.65 -16.49 -7.77
CA CYS A 87 -1.53 -15.61 -8.52
C CYS A 87 -2.37 -14.75 -7.56
N LEU A 88 -2.19 -13.43 -7.56
CA LEU A 88 -2.88 -12.52 -6.63
C LEU A 88 -4.41 -12.49 -6.78
N PHE A 89 -4.99 -13.09 -7.81
CA PHE A 89 -6.44 -13.34 -7.86
C PHE A 89 -6.90 -14.39 -6.84
N ALA A 90 -6.03 -15.33 -6.45
CA ALA A 90 -6.31 -16.34 -5.44
C ALA A 90 -5.95 -15.88 -4.01
N ARG A 91 -5.49 -14.64 -3.80
CA ARG A 91 -5.02 -14.14 -2.49
C ARG A 91 -6.04 -14.23 -1.36
N GLY A 92 -7.34 -14.21 -1.68
CA GLY A 92 -8.42 -14.33 -0.70
C GLY A 92 -8.72 -15.78 -0.31
N VAL A 93 -8.20 -16.76 -1.07
CA VAL A 93 -8.31 -18.19 -0.77
C VAL A 93 -7.15 -18.62 0.11
N TYR A 94 -5.94 -18.19 -0.22
CA TYR A 94 -4.73 -18.51 0.53
C TYR A 94 -4.51 -17.50 1.66
N ASP A 95 -5.23 -17.72 2.76
CA ASP A 95 -4.96 -17.06 4.04
C ASP A 95 -3.74 -17.69 4.75
N GLU A 96 -3.40 -17.15 5.92
CA GLU A 96 -2.23 -17.58 6.68
C GLU A 96 -2.32 -19.04 7.16
N ASN A 97 -3.52 -19.49 7.52
CA ASN A 97 -3.74 -20.85 8.01
C ASN A 97 -3.63 -21.85 6.86
N LEU A 98 -4.30 -21.59 5.74
CA LEU A 98 -4.24 -22.46 4.57
C LEU A 98 -2.83 -22.48 3.97
N THR A 99 -2.13 -21.34 3.96
CA THR A 99 -0.74 -21.27 3.49
C THR A 99 0.19 -22.09 4.39
N SER A 100 0.02 -21.99 5.71
CA SER A 100 0.72 -22.81 6.71
C SER A 100 0.49 -24.31 6.48
N GLU A 101 -0.76 -24.74 6.30
CA GLU A 101 -1.10 -26.14 6.03
C GLU A 101 -0.51 -26.65 4.70
N ALA A 102 -0.60 -25.84 3.64
CA ALA A 102 -0.05 -26.17 2.33
C ALA A 102 1.48 -26.36 2.38
N LEU A 103 2.18 -25.49 3.10
CA LEU A 103 3.62 -25.61 3.34
C LEU A 103 3.97 -26.85 4.17
N GLY A 104 3.11 -27.21 5.15
CA GLY A 104 3.21 -28.46 5.90
C GLY A 104 3.23 -29.71 5.02
N SER A 105 2.43 -29.72 3.95
CA SER A 105 2.40 -30.82 2.98
C SER A 105 3.74 -31.01 2.22
N LEU A 106 4.60 -29.99 2.21
CA LEU A 106 5.94 -30.03 1.62
C LEU A 106 7.04 -30.28 2.66
N GLY A 107 6.68 -30.52 3.93
CA GLY A 107 7.62 -30.74 5.03
C GLY A 107 8.12 -29.47 5.72
N TYR A 108 7.58 -28.29 5.41
CA TYR A 108 7.91 -27.06 6.13
C TYR A 108 7.04 -26.90 7.38
N SER A 109 7.64 -26.45 8.48
CA SER A 109 6.92 -26.17 9.72
C SER A 109 6.92 -24.68 10.00
N TYR A 110 5.88 -23.99 9.51
CA TYR A 110 5.59 -22.59 9.82
C TYR A 110 4.20 -22.51 10.43
N SER A 111 4.04 -21.75 11.50
CA SER A 111 2.71 -21.32 11.95
C SER A 111 2.26 -20.06 11.21
N SER A 112 0.96 -19.74 11.29
CA SER A 112 0.43 -18.45 10.79
C SER A 112 1.16 -17.25 11.40
N ALA A 113 1.58 -17.35 12.67
CA ALA A 113 2.35 -16.30 13.33
C ALA A 113 3.77 -16.16 12.75
N ASP A 114 4.43 -17.27 12.42
CA ASP A 114 5.74 -17.26 11.77
C ASP A 114 5.65 -16.64 10.37
N LEU A 115 4.60 -16.97 9.61
CA LEU A 115 4.38 -16.40 8.28
C LEU A 115 4.11 -14.89 8.34
N ARG A 116 3.28 -14.42 9.29
CA ARG A 116 3.08 -12.97 9.50
C ARG A 116 4.37 -12.25 9.83
N LYS A 117 5.17 -12.84 10.73
CA LYS A 117 6.48 -12.29 11.10
C LYS A 117 7.41 -12.21 9.88
N LEU A 118 7.51 -13.30 9.12
CA LEU A 118 8.34 -13.36 7.91
C LEU A 118 7.90 -12.34 6.85
N GLY A 119 6.59 -12.19 6.64
CA GLY A 119 6.04 -11.19 5.71
C GLY A 119 6.42 -9.77 6.10
N ARG A 120 6.37 -9.44 7.40
CA ARG A 120 6.82 -8.15 7.92
C ARG A 120 8.33 -7.95 7.77
N GLU A 121 9.13 -8.97 8.06
CA GLU A 121 10.58 -8.91 7.89
C GLU A 121 10.95 -8.62 6.44
N ILE A 122 10.39 -9.36 5.47
CA ILE A 122 10.62 -9.13 4.04
C ILE A 122 10.16 -7.73 3.63
N TYR A 123 9.00 -7.29 4.11
CA TYR A 123 8.48 -5.96 3.82
C TYR A 123 9.45 -4.87 4.30
N PHE A 124 9.87 -4.92 5.56
CA PHE A 124 10.75 -3.89 6.12
C PHE A 124 12.15 -3.93 5.53
N GLU A 125 12.70 -5.09 5.17
CA GLU A 125 13.97 -5.17 4.44
C GLU A 125 13.89 -4.46 3.08
N LYS A 126 12.79 -4.63 2.34
CA LYS A 126 12.55 -3.91 1.09
C LYS A 126 12.42 -2.41 1.32
N GLN A 127 11.68 -2.00 2.35
CA GLN A 127 11.52 -0.59 2.67
C GLN A 127 12.81 0.06 3.16
N ARG A 128 13.64 -0.68 3.90
CA ARG A 128 14.97 -0.26 4.34
C ARG A 128 15.86 0.03 3.15
N LEU A 129 15.92 -0.87 2.16
CA LEU A 129 16.65 -0.61 0.92
C LEU A 129 16.17 0.69 0.25
N LYS A 130 14.86 0.86 0.10
CA LYS A 130 14.26 2.07 -0.49
C LYS A 130 14.67 3.33 0.29
N TRP A 131 14.69 3.25 1.61
CA TRP A 131 15.06 4.34 2.52
C TRP A 131 16.56 4.69 2.45
N GLU A 132 17.43 3.69 2.39
CA GLU A 132 18.89 3.85 2.22
C GLU A 132 19.23 4.50 0.88
N GLU A 133 18.46 4.18 -0.17
CA GLU A 133 18.51 4.84 -1.50
C GLU A 133 17.87 6.24 -1.53
N GLY A 134 17.48 6.78 -0.36
CA GLY A 134 17.04 8.17 -0.21
C GLY A 134 15.55 8.42 -0.42
N PHE A 135 14.73 7.39 -0.61
CA PHE A 135 13.28 7.58 -0.71
C PHE A 135 12.68 8.07 0.62
N ARG A 136 11.81 9.08 0.53
CA ARG A 136 10.98 9.55 1.64
C ARG A 136 9.57 9.76 1.10
N ALA A 137 8.58 9.13 1.72
CA ALA A 137 7.19 9.27 1.29
C ALA A 137 6.72 10.72 1.44
N SER A 138 7.12 11.40 2.51
CA SER A 138 6.78 12.80 2.77
C SER A 138 7.32 13.80 1.74
N ASN A 139 8.30 13.40 0.92
CA ASN A 139 8.86 14.23 -0.16
C ASN A 139 8.10 14.07 -1.49
N LEU A 140 7.10 13.18 -1.56
CA LEU A 140 6.36 12.95 -2.78
C LEU A 140 5.47 14.14 -3.14
N ARG A 141 5.47 14.50 -4.42
CA ARG A 141 4.46 15.38 -5.00
C ARG A 141 3.12 14.65 -4.97
N ILE A 142 2.13 15.25 -4.35
CA ILE A 142 0.73 14.78 -4.34
C ILE A 142 0.05 15.38 -5.58
N PRO A 143 -0.41 14.59 -6.57
CA PRO A 143 -1.18 15.12 -7.70
C PRO A 143 -2.40 15.92 -7.22
N LYS A 144 -2.61 17.16 -7.66
CA LYS A 144 -3.75 17.98 -7.18
C LYS A 144 -5.11 17.30 -7.40
N ARG A 145 -5.23 16.52 -8.46
CA ARG A 145 -6.46 15.84 -8.84
C ARG A 145 -7.03 14.87 -7.80
N ILE A 146 -6.22 14.31 -6.90
CA ILE A 146 -6.71 13.43 -5.81
C ILE A 146 -7.53 14.20 -4.77
N THR A 147 -7.23 15.48 -4.53
CA THR A 147 -7.98 16.30 -3.57
C THR A 147 -9.19 16.99 -4.21
N ASP A 148 -9.15 17.19 -5.54
CA ASP A 148 -10.22 17.87 -6.29
C ASP A 148 -11.41 16.93 -6.61
N THR A 149 -11.12 15.63 -6.82
CA THR A 149 -12.13 14.65 -7.26
C THR A 149 -12.68 13.85 -6.07
N PRO A 150 -14.00 13.82 -5.83
CA PRO A 150 -14.56 13.01 -4.76
C PRO A 150 -14.45 11.52 -5.07
N THR A 151 -14.22 10.73 -4.02
CA THR A 151 -14.29 9.27 -4.02
C THR A 151 -15.61 8.80 -3.40
N PRO A 152 -15.96 7.50 -3.43
CA PRO A 152 -17.05 6.95 -2.63
C PRO A 152 -16.96 7.29 -1.13
N LEU A 153 -15.75 7.47 -0.60
CA LEU A 153 -15.50 7.91 0.79
C LEU A 153 -15.42 9.44 0.96
N GLY A 154 -15.87 10.20 -0.05
CA GLY A 154 -15.84 11.66 -0.05
C GLY A 154 -14.55 12.24 -0.63
N LYS A 155 -14.34 13.55 -0.41
CA LYS A 155 -13.13 14.24 -0.84
C LYS A 155 -11.96 13.90 0.07
N ILE A 156 -10.80 13.67 -0.52
CA ILE A 156 -9.57 13.39 0.22
C ILE A 156 -9.01 14.72 0.74
N SER A 157 -8.82 14.83 2.05
CA SER A 157 -8.10 15.95 2.67
C SER A 157 -6.60 15.83 2.32
N LYS A 158 -6.01 16.96 1.92
CA LYS A 158 -4.57 17.06 1.66
C LYS A 158 -3.78 16.79 2.93
N GLU A 159 -4.25 17.34 4.05
CA GLU A 159 -3.65 17.22 5.38
C GLU A 159 -3.63 15.76 5.83
N TYR A 160 -4.76 15.05 5.68
CA TYR A 160 -4.84 13.61 5.96
C TYR A 160 -3.81 12.80 5.18
N PHE A 161 -3.67 13.09 3.89
CA PHE A 161 -2.71 12.40 3.02
C PHE A 161 -1.27 12.70 3.42
N GLU A 162 -0.92 13.97 3.63
CA GLU A 162 0.41 14.38 4.07
C GLU A 162 0.79 13.80 5.44
N GLU A 163 -0.15 13.72 6.37
CA GLU A 163 0.05 13.08 7.67
C GLU A 163 0.31 11.59 7.52
N ALA A 164 -0.44 10.88 6.66
CA ALA A 164 -0.20 9.47 6.38
C ALA A 164 1.22 9.23 5.82
N LEU A 165 1.70 10.07 4.89
CA LEU A 165 3.05 9.96 4.35
C LEU A 165 4.15 10.21 5.41
N LYS A 166 3.91 11.14 6.34
CA LYS A 166 4.82 11.38 7.47
C LYS A 166 4.83 10.20 8.44
N GLU A 167 3.66 9.65 8.76
CA GLU A 167 3.54 8.47 9.62
C GLU A 167 4.25 7.26 9.02
N PHE A 168 4.17 7.09 7.70
CA PHE A 168 4.93 6.07 7.00
C PHE A 168 6.44 6.21 7.19
N ASP A 169 6.99 7.40 6.93
CA ASP A 169 8.42 7.67 7.11
C ASP A 169 8.85 7.44 8.57
N ASN A 170 8.00 7.83 9.54
CA ASN A 170 8.24 7.58 10.97
C ASN A 170 8.27 6.09 11.32
N ILE A 171 7.43 5.27 10.69
CA ILE A 171 7.39 3.82 10.90
C ILE A 171 8.64 3.18 10.30
N VAL A 172 8.95 3.45 9.03
CA VAL A 172 10.11 2.87 8.33
C VAL A 172 11.43 3.26 8.98
N LYS A 173 11.57 4.50 9.46
CA LYS A 173 12.79 4.94 10.16
C LYS A 173 13.07 4.19 11.47
N LYS A 174 12.03 3.63 12.11
CA LYS A 174 12.13 2.94 13.41
C LYS A 174 12.18 1.42 13.29
N ALA A 175 11.82 0.88 12.14
CA ALA A 175 11.85 -0.56 11.85
C ALA A 175 13.28 -1.02 11.61
#